data_AF-A0A6C0B286-F1
#
_entry.id   AF-A0A6C0B286-F1
#
_cell.length_a   1.000
_cell.length_b   1.000
_cell.length_c   1.000
_cell.angle_alpha   90.00
_cell.angle_beta   90.00
_cell.angle_gamma   90.00
#
_symmetry.space_group_name_H-M   'P 1'
#
loop_
_entity.id
_entity.type
_entity.pdbx_description
1 polymer ?
#
loop_
_entity_poly.entity_id
_entity_poly.type
_entity_poly.pdbx_seq_one_letter_code
_entity_poly.pdbx_strand_id
1 'polypeptide(L)'
;MDVSFWGPSGWQLLHLIAEGGAQDAKSTLDIMPFILPCKYCRKSAIRFRKQDPPSGDLQKWLYDFHNKVNNKLIKQHVEDPKCILPVPAPLFEQIQKRYASILDSQPTEIPGRDFLYCIAYNFDPAEQNVKHHETFWMLLKGSFPFPEFRKHIRIPDFHSRTEYLDSVHSMFSNMKPQKSIQSISQQLAYYKSGCTKKTYKGKTCKKVGTGYTKNRDRKRTYRLTHSRLLSI
;
A
#
# COMPACT_ATOMS: atom_id res chain seq x y z
N MET A 1 1.58 3.75 -9.55
CA MET A 1 2.45 4.42 -8.57
C MET A 1 3.78 3.72 -8.41
N ASP A 2 4.86 4.45 -8.11
CA ASP A 2 6.17 3.88 -7.78
C ASP A 2 6.10 3.02 -6.51
N VAL A 3 6.41 1.72 -6.64
CA VAL A 3 6.24 0.75 -5.54
C VAL A 3 7.24 0.94 -4.42
N SER A 4 8.40 1.58 -4.66
CA SER A 4 9.33 1.89 -3.57
C SER A 4 8.83 3.01 -2.67
N PHE A 5 7.84 3.80 -3.11
CA PHE A 5 7.25 4.87 -2.31
C PHE A 5 6.13 4.35 -1.39
N TRP A 6 5.16 3.63 -1.94
CA TRP A 6 3.99 3.18 -1.16
C TRP A 6 4.12 1.78 -0.59
N GLY A 7 5.00 0.94 -1.14
CA GLY A 7 5.13 -0.47 -0.79
C GLY A 7 5.44 -0.69 0.70
N PRO A 8 6.49 -0.06 1.27
CA PRO A 8 6.80 -0.21 2.69
C PRO A 8 5.64 0.19 3.61
N SER A 9 4.99 1.33 3.32
CA SER A 9 3.84 1.82 4.08
C SER A 9 2.65 0.85 4.00
N GLY A 10 2.37 0.30 2.81
CA GLY A 10 1.31 -0.68 2.60
C GLY A 10 1.57 -1.98 3.34
N TRP A 11 2.79 -2.53 3.24
CA TRP A 11 3.14 -3.76 3.95
C TRP A 11 3.09 -3.60 5.47
N GLN A 12 3.52 -2.47 6.02
CA GLN A 12 3.39 -2.22 7.46
C GLN A 12 1.92 -2.20 7.88
N LEU A 13 1.04 -1.50 7.16
CA LEU A 13 -0.39 -1.48 7.49
C LEU A 13 -1.00 -2.88 7.42
N LEU A 14 -0.74 -3.62 6.34
CA LEU A 14 -1.33 -4.95 6.15
C LEU A 14 -0.87 -5.94 7.24
N HIS A 15 0.40 -5.89 7.64
CA HIS A 15 0.92 -6.73 8.72
C HIS A 15 0.36 -6.34 10.09
N LEU A 16 0.15 -5.05 10.36
CA LEU A 16 -0.54 -4.60 11.57
C LEU A 16 -2.01 -5.08 11.59
N ILE A 17 -2.69 -5.06 10.45
CA ILE A 17 -4.04 -5.61 10.30
C ILE A 17 -4.05 -7.13 10.50
N ALA A 18 -3.03 -7.84 10.01
CA ALA A 18 -2.96 -9.29 10.17
C ALA A 18 -2.67 -9.72 11.62
N GLU A 19 -1.87 -8.94 12.35
CA GLU A 19 -1.52 -9.20 13.76
C GLU A 19 -2.64 -8.80 14.73
N GLY A 20 -3.14 -7.56 14.62
CA GLY A 20 -4.08 -6.98 15.60
C GLY A 20 -5.35 -6.42 15.00
N GLY A 21 -5.59 -6.64 13.70
CA GLY A 21 -6.84 -6.25 13.07
C GLY A 21 -7.99 -7.03 13.67
N ALA A 22 -9.06 -6.30 14.00
CA ALA A 22 -10.26 -6.88 14.60
C ALA A 22 -11.08 -7.67 13.55
N GLN A 23 -12.41 -7.74 13.74
CA GLN A 23 -13.34 -8.62 13.02
C GLN A 23 -13.16 -8.67 11.48
N ASP A 24 -12.80 -7.56 10.85
CA ASP A 24 -12.72 -7.45 9.38
C ASP A 24 -11.34 -7.75 8.77
N ALA A 25 -10.33 -8.11 9.58
CA ALA A 25 -8.95 -8.27 9.11
C ALA A 25 -8.83 -9.20 7.89
N LYS A 26 -9.42 -10.39 7.98
CA LYS A 26 -9.44 -11.38 6.89
C LYS A 26 -10.03 -10.79 5.61
N SER A 27 -11.18 -10.13 5.72
CA SER A 27 -11.91 -9.55 4.59
C SER A 27 -11.13 -8.38 3.96
N THR A 28 -10.47 -7.55 4.77
CA THR A 28 -9.59 -6.48 4.29
C THR A 28 -8.40 -7.04 3.51
N LEU A 29 -7.78 -8.11 4.00
CA LEU A 29 -6.69 -8.80 3.29
C LEU A 29 -7.17 -9.51 2.01
N ASP A 30 -8.44 -9.92 1.96
CA ASP A 30 -9.02 -10.56 0.77
C ASP A 30 -9.28 -9.55 -0.37
N ILE A 31 -9.75 -8.34 -0.02
CA ILE A 31 -10.09 -7.29 -0.99
C ILE A 31 -8.89 -6.42 -1.40
N MET A 32 -7.82 -6.36 -0.59
CA MET A 32 -6.66 -5.50 -0.88
C MET A 32 -6.01 -5.68 -2.27
N PRO A 33 -5.97 -6.89 -2.89
CA PRO A 33 -5.42 -7.05 -4.24
C PRO A 33 -6.11 -6.23 -5.32
N PHE A 34 -7.37 -5.86 -5.13
CA PHE A 34 -8.18 -5.17 -6.13
C PHE A 34 -7.96 -3.65 -6.16
N ILE A 35 -7.44 -3.09 -5.07
CA ILE A 35 -7.31 -1.63 -4.89
C ILE A 35 -5.86 -1.13 -4.91
N LEU A 36 -4.86 -2.02 -5.04
CA LEU A 36 -3.45 -1.62 -5.06
C LEU A 36 -3.19 -0.54 -6.14
N PRO A 37 -2.38 0.50 -5.85
CA PRO A 37 -2.14 1.63 -6.75
C PRO A 37 -1.15 1.32 -7.89
N CYS A 38 -1.17 0.07 -8.37
CA CYS A 38 -0.37 -0.41 -9.49
C CYS A 38 -1.07 -1.60 -10.16
N LYS A 39 -1.43 -1.44 -11.44
CA LYS A 39 -2.13 -2.49 -12.22
C LYS A 39 -1.38 -3.83 -12.29
N TYR A 40 -0.04 -3.83 -12.33
CA TYR A 40 0.76 -5.06 -12.34
C TYR A 40 0.78 -5.75 -10.97
N CYS A 41 0.82 -4.96 -9.89
CA CYS A 41 0.69 -5.46 -8.54
C CYS A 41 -0.70 -6.08 -8.36
N ARG A 42 -1.79 -5.38 -8.76
CA ARG A 42 -3.15 -5.92 -8.72
C ARG A 42 -3.26 -7.26 -9.44
N LYS A 43 -2.81 -7.34 -10.70
CA LYS A 43 -2.86 -8.58 -11.48
C LYS A 43 -2.13 -9.74 -10.79
N SER A 44 -0.95 -9.48 -10.23
CA SER A 44 -0.15 -10.52 -9.54
C SER A 44 -0.78 -10.92 -8.21
N ALA A 45 -1.21 -9.94 -7.42
CA ALA A 45 -1.81 -10.14 -6.12
C ALA A 45 -3.15 -10.89 -6.22
N ILE A 46 -4.00 -10.55 -7.19
CA ILE A 46 -5.26 -11.28 -7.46
C ILE A 46 -4.96 -12.75 -7.79
N ARG A 47 -3.91 -13.02 -8.59
CA ARG A 47 -3.49 -14.40 -8.90
C ARG A 47 -3.05 -15.14 -7.65
N PHE A 48 -2.18 -14.54 -6.83
CA PHE A 48 -1.70 -15.16 -5.59
C PHE A 48 -2.83 -15.42 -4.60
N ARG A 49 -3.72 -14.44 -4.42
CA ARG A 49 -4.91 -14.56 -3.56
C ARG A 49 -5.88 -15.63 -4.03
N LYS A 50 -6.04 -15.85 -5.33
CA LYS A 50 -6.87 -16.95 -5.86
C LYS A 50 -6.28 -18.34 -5.58
N GLN A 51 -4.96 -18.44 -5.58
CA GLN A 51 -4.26 -19.72 -5.31
C GLN A 51 -4.24 -20.04 -3.81
N ASP A 52 -4.22 -19.02 -2.97
CA ASP A 52 -4.06 -19.14 -1.53
C ASP A 52 -4.79 -17.97 -0.85
N PRO A 53 -6.11 -18.09 -0.62
CA PRO A 53 -6.92 -17.05 0.01
C PRO A 53 -6.60 -16.89 1.51
N PRO A 54 -6.81 -15.69 2.10
CA PRO A 54 -6.58 -15.48 3.53
C PRO A 54 -7.36 -16.48 4.38
N SER A 55 -6.66 -17.26 5.20
CA SER A 55 -7.23 -18.28 6.07
C SER A 55 -6.28 -18.63 7.22
N GLY A 56 -6.81 -19.24 8.28
CA GLY A 56 -6.03 -19.64 9.45
C GLY A 56 -5.37 -18.44 10.15
N ASP A 57 -4.10 -18.61 10.53
CA ASP A 57 -3.25 -17.53 11.03
C ASP A 57 -3.01 -16.50 9.92
N LEU A 58 -3.67 -15.34 10.04
CA LEU A 58 -3.61 -14.27 9.05
C LEU A 58 -2.21 -13.65 8.94
N GLN A 59 -1.47 -13.60 10.04
CA GLN A 59 -0.10 -13.06 10.03
C GLN A 59 0.83 -14.01 9.29
N LYS A 60 0.71 -15.32 9.54
CA LYS A 60 1.47 -16.33 8.79
C LYS A 60 1.09 -16.34 7.32
N TRP A 61 -0.20 -16.26 7.01
CA TRP A 61 -0.67 -16.17 5.62
C TRP A 61 -0.09 -14.93 4.92
N LEU A 62 -0.14 -13.75 5.56
CA LEU A 62 0.36 -12.52 4.93
C LEU A 62 1.89 -12.54 4.79
N TYR A 63 2.61 -13.14 5.74
CA TYR A 63 4.04 -13.39 5.63
C TYR A 63 4.37 -14.22 4.38
N ASP A 64 3.67 -15.34 4.17
CA ASP A 64 3.87 -16.20 3.00
C ASP A 64 3.45 -15.50 1.69
N PHE A 65 2.35 -14.75 1.72
CA PHE A 65 1.90 -13.93 0.60
C PHE A 65 2.94 -12.87 0.21
N HIS A 66 3.52 -12.17 1.19
CA HIS A 66 4.59 -11.20 0.97
C HIS A 66 5.83 -11.90 0.39
N ASN A 67 6.21 -13.07 0.90
CA ASN A 67 7.33 -13.84 0.35
C ASN A 67 7.10 -14.30 -1.09
N LYS A 68 5.86 -14.65 -1.48
CA LYS A 68 5.50 -14.91 -2.89
C LYS A 68 5.75 -13.67 -3.77
N VAL A 69 5.44 -12.47 -3.27
CA VAL A 69 5.74 -11.21 -3.96
C VAL A 69 7.25 -10.97 -4.04
N ASN A 70 8.00 -11.18 -2.95
CA ASN A 70 9.46 -11.01 -2.92
C ASN A 70 10.15 -11.96 -3.91
N ASN A 71 9.77 -13.24 -3.93
CA ASN A 71 10.31 -14.23 -4.88
C ASN A 71 10.04 -13.82 -6.33
N LYS A 72 8.87 -13.25 -6.62
CA LYS A 72 8.59 -12.68 -7.94
C LYS A 72 9.52 -11.49 -8.24
N LEU A 73 9.72 -10.57 -7.30
CA LEU A 73 10.60 -9.40 -7.51
C LEU A 73 12.06 -9.80 -7.71
N ILE A 74 12.56 -10.80 -6.96
CA ILE A 74 13.90 -11.37 -7.13
C ILE A 74 14.08 -11.90 -8.56
N LYS A 75 13.16 -12.75 -9.05
CA LYS A 75 13.19 -13.25 -10.44
C LYS A 75 13.18 -12.10 -11.45
N GLN A 76 12.35 -11.07 -11.22
CA GLN A 76 12.30 -9.90 -12.08
C GLN A 76 13.59 -9.06 -12.06
N HIS A 77 14.33 -9.05 -10.94
CA HIS A 77 15.62 -8.38 -10.80
C HIS A 77 16.75 -9.15 -11.49
N VAL A 78 16.76 -10.48 -11.40
CA VAL A 78 17.70 -11.34 -12.15
C VAL A 78 17.58 -11.07 -13.65
N GLU A 79 16.35 -10.96 -14.17
CA GLU A 79 16.09 -10.67 -15.58
C GLU A 79 16.28 -9.20 -15.98
N ASP A 80 16.17 -8.26 -15.03
CA ASP A 80 16.33 -6.82 -15.24
C ASP A 80 16.86 -6.17 -13.95
N PRO A 81 18.17 -5.91 -13.83
CA PRO A 81 18.76 -5.29 -12.62
C PRO A 81 18.19 -3.91 -12.27
N LYS A 82 17.44 -3.27 -13.18
CA LYS A 82 16.71 -2.02 -12.89
C LYS A 82 15.41 -2.28 -12.12
N CYS A 83 14.94 -3.52 -11.99
CA CYS A 83 13.88 -3.89 -11.06
C CYS A 83 14.35 -3.79 -9.61
N ILE A 84 13.41 -3.68 -8.68
CA ILE A 84 13.71 -3.61 -7.25
C ILE A 84 14.14 -4.99 -6.79
N LEU A 85 15.28 -5.06 -6.13
CA LEU A 85 15.69 -6.22 -5.36
C LEU A 85 15.14 -6.04 -3.94
N PRO A 86 14.19 -6.88 -3.48
CA PRO A 86 13.72 -6.82 -2.10
C PRO A 86 14.84 -7.21 -1.14
N VAL A 87 14.77 -6.68 0.09
CA VAL A 87 15.60 -7.15 1.20
C VAL A 87 15.18 -8.58 1.55
N PRO A 88 16.10 -9.47 1.94
CA PRO A 88 15.75 -10.80 2.44
C PRO A 88 14.68 -10.71 3.53
N ALA A 89 13.68 -11.57 3.44
CA ALA A 89 12.63 -11.60 4.45
C ALA A 89 13.21 -12.09 5.78
N PRO A 90 12.92 -11.41 6.90
CA PRO A 90 13.26 -11.91 8.22
C PRO A 90 12.47 -13.19 8.53
N LEU A 91 12.84 -13.88 9.61
CA LEU A 91 12.12 -15.04 10.11
C LEU A 91 10.68 -14.65 10.52
N PHE A 92 9.76 -15.60 10.45
CA PHE A 92 8.35 -15.35 10.78
C PHE A 92 8.20 -14.86 12.24
N GLU A 93 8.94 -15.47 13.17
CA GLU A 93 8.94 -15.11 14.59
C GLU A 93 9.43 -13.68 14.81
N GLN A 94 10.33 -13.18 13.97
CA GLN A 94 10.79 -11.79 14.01
C GLN A 94 9.72 -10.83 13.51
N ILE A 95 8.95 -11.23 12.49
CA ILE A 95 7.80 -10.45 12.00
C ILE A 95 6.72 -10.39 13.07
N GLN A 96 6.37 -11.54 13.67
CA GLN A 96 5.38 -11.62 14.73
C GLN A 96 5.72 -10.70 15.90
N LYS A 97 6.92 -10.87 16.48
CA LYS A 97 7.40 -10.03 17.59
C LYS A 97 7.38 -8.55 17.22
N ARG A 98 7.85 -8.21 16.02
CA ARG A 98 7.91 -6.80 15.58
C ARG A 98 6.55 -6.15 15.54
N TYR A 99 5.54 -6.79 14.94
CA TYR A 99 4.22 -6.17 14.77
C TYR A 99 3.42 -6.19 16.07
N ALA A 100 3.56 -7.22 16.89
CA ALA A 100 3.02 -7.24 18.26
C ALA A 100 3.54 -6.04 19.06
N SER A 101 4.87 -5.85 19.11
CA SER A 101 5.47 -4.74 19.84
C SER A 101 5.12 -3.35 19.29
N ILE A 102 4.87 -3.22 17.97
CA ILE A 102 4.37 -1.95 17.42
C ILE A 102 2.92 -1.68 17.87
N LEU A 103 2.07 -2.70 17.95
CA LEU A 103 0.69 -2.56 18.42
C LEU A 103 0.60 -2.22 19.91
N ASP A 104 1.55 -2.71 20.71
CA ASP A 104 1.66 -2.37 22.13
C ASP A 104 2.19 -0.94 22.37
N SER A 105 2.74 -0.30 21.33
CA SER A 105 3.29 1.04 21.39
C SER A 105 2.30 2.11 20.92
N GLN A 106 2.48 3.35 21.40
CA GLN A 106 1.74 4.49 20.86
C GLN A 106 2.23 4.82 19.45
N PRO A 107 1.35 4.89 18.42
CA PRO A 107 1.80 5.08 17.06
C PRO A 107 2.32 6.50 16.86
N THR A 108 3.57 6.63 16.39
CA THR A 108 4.22 7.91 16.08
C THR A 108 3.74 8.53 14.76
N GLU A 109 3.16 7.72 13.87
CA GLU A 109 2.63 8.11 12.55
C GLU A 109 1.31 7.39 12.22
N ILE A 110 0.64 7.78 11.14
CA ILE A 110 -0.55 7.07 10.66
C ILE A 110 -0.08 5.85 9.83
N PRO A 111 -0.36 4.60 10.25
CA PRO A 111 0.08 3.43 9.49
C PRO A 111 -0.62 3.37 8.13
N GLY A 112 0.15 3.05 7.09
CA GLY A 112 -0.37 3.00 5.72
C GLY A 112 -0.66 4.34 5.07
N ARG A 113 -0.32 5.47 5.70
CA ARG A 113 -0.56 6.83 5.18
C ARG A 113 -0.19 7.00 3.72
N ASP A 114 1.07 6.72 3.37
CA ASP A 114 1.56 6.92 2.00
C ASP A 114 0.89 5.92 1.03
N PHE A 115 0.55 4.71 1.51
CA PHE A 115 -0.20 3.73 0.73
C PHE A 115 -1.63 4.17 0.41
N LEU A 116 -2.39 4.61 1.42
CA LEU A 116 -3.78 5.03 1.28
C LEU A 116 -3.91 6.31 0.44
N TYR A 117 -3.00 7.27 0.61
CA TYR A 117 -2.92 8.41 -0.32
C TYR A 117 -2.62 7.97 -1.76
N CYS A 118 -1.75 6.98 -1.96
CA CYS A 118 -1.44 6.48 -3.29
C CYS A 118 -2.62 5.75 -3.95
N ILE A 119 -3.45 5.06 -3.17
CA ILE A 119 -4.71 4.45 -3.65
C ILE A 119 -5.64 5.56 -4.15
N ALA A 120 -5.93 6.56 -3.33
CA ALA A 120 -6.81 7.68 -3.71
C ALA A 120 -6.27 8.44 -4.93
N TYR A 121 -4.98 8.74 -4.96
CA TYR A 121 -4.36 9.50 -6.05
C TYR A 121 -4.23 8.71 -7.37
N ASN A 122 -4.20 7.38 -7.34
CA ASN A 122 -4.24 6.56 -8.56
C ASN A 122 -5.64 6.11 -8.93
N PHE A 123 -6.67 6.53 -8.19
CA PHE A 123 -8.04 6.17 -8.49
C PHE A 123 -8.49 6.77 -9.82
N ASP A 124 -9.12 5.93 -10.62
CA ASP A 124 -9.80 6.30 -11.85
C ASP A 124 -11.14 5.54 -11.90
N PRO A 125 -12.29 6.22 -11.69
CA PRO A 125 -13.60 5.58 -11.68
C PRO A 125 -14.00 5.00 -13.05
N ALA A 126 -13.36 5.42 -14.15
CA ALA A 126 -13.61 4.86 -15.48
C ALA A 126 -12.85 3.54 -15.71
N GLU A 127 -11.72 3.32 -15.02
CA GLU A 127 -10.90 2.11 -15.17
C GLU A 127 -11.04 1.12 -14.00
N GLN A 128 -11.52 1.57 -12.84
CA GLN A 128 -11.54 0.79 -11.61
C GLN A 128 -12.97 0.60 -11.09
N ASN A 129 -13.20 -0.56 -10.47
CA ASN A 129 -14.48 -0.85 -9.85
C ASN A 129 -14.60 -0.08 -8.52
N VAL A 130 -15.46 0.95 -8.51
CA VAL A 130 -15.79 1.77 -7.34
C VAL A 130 -16.17 0.90 -6.14
N LYS A 131 -16.92 -0.19 -6.36
CA LYS A 131 -17.38 -1.06 -5.28
C LYS A 131 -16.24 -1.71 -4.51
N HIS A 132 -15.15 -2.09 -5.19
CA HIS A 132 -13.98 -2.64 -4.50
C HIS A 132 -13.34 -1.60 -3.57
N HIS A 133 -13.34 -0.33 -3.95
CA HIS A 133 -12.83 0.75 -3.11
C HIS A 133 -13.76 1.00 -1.91
N GLU A 134 -15.08 1.11 -2.12
CA GLU A 134 -16.06 1.21 -1.03
C GLU A 134 -15.92 0.07 -0.03
N THR A 135 -15.91 -1.17 -0.51
CA THR A 135 -15.76 -2.37 0.31
C THR A 135 -14.44 -2.37 1.07
N PHE A 136 -13.33 -1.98 0.42
CA PHE A 136 -12.06 -1.86 1.11
C PHE A 136 -12.10 -0.86 2.27
N TRP A 137 -12.68 0.34 2.10
CA TRP A 137 -12.75 1.33 3.19
C TRP A 137 -13.71 0.93 4.31
N MET A 138 -14.82 0.27 3.96
CA MET A 138 -15.75 -0.29 4.95
C MET A 138 -15.04 -1.31 5.84
N LEU A 139 -14.32 -2.27 5.25
CA LEU A 139 -13.58 -3.30 6.00
C LEU A 139 -12.35 -2.72 6.71
N LEU A 140 -11.67 -1.74 6.10
CA LEU A 140 -10.57 -1.04 6.73
C LEU A 140 -11.03 -0.33 8.00
N LYS A 141 -12.24 0.25 8.02
CA LYS A 141 -12.81 0.86 9.23
C LYS A 141 -12.91 -0.15 10.39
N GLY A 142 -13.31 -1.39 10.12
CA GLY A 142 -13.40 -2.44 11.15
C GLY A 142 -12.08 -3.08 11.54
N SER A 143 -11.06 -3.00 10.68
CA SER A 143 -9.78 -3.71 10.85
C SER A 143 -8.56 -2.81 11.09
N PHE A 144 -8.69 -1.48 11.01
CA PHE A 144 -7.57 -0.56 11.21
C PHE A 144 -6.94 -0.76 12.59
N PRO A 145 -5.61 -0.90 12.73
CA PRO A 145 -4.98 -1.44 13.93
C PRO A 145 -5.17 -0.60 15.21
N PHE A 146 -5.15 0.72 15.09
CA PHE A 146 -5.15 1.64 16.24
C PHE A 146 -6.53 2.27 16.47
N PRO A 147 -7.21 2.02 17.61
CA PRO A 147 -8.55 2.56 17.89
C PRO A 147 -8.66 4.08 17.78
N GLU A 148 -7.64 4.81 18.23
CA GLU A 148 -7.55 6.27 18.19
C GLU A 148 -7.57 6.84 16.77
N PHE A 149 -7.08 6.08 15.78
CA PHE A 149 -7.19 6.44 14.37
C PHE A 149 -8.43 5.83 13.71
N ARG A 150 -8.81 4.60 14.11
CA ARG A 150 -9.96 3.87 13.57
C ARG A 150 -11.25 4.69 13.61
N LYS A 151 -11.47 5.44 14.69
CA LYS A 151 -12.66 6.31 14.86
C LYS A 151 -12.82 7.38 13.77
N HIS A 152 -11.72 7.78 13.12
CA HIS A 152 -11.68 8.78 12.05
C HIS A 152 -11.84 8.17 10.65
N ILE A 153 -11.76 6.83 10.51
CA ILE A 153 -11.98 6.17 9.23
C ILE A 153 -13.46 6.26 8.85
N ARG A 154 -13.69 6.72 7.62
CA ARG A 154 -14.99 6.89 6.96
C ARG A 154 -14.90 6.35 5.53
N ILE A 155 -16.04 6.15 4.88
CA ILE A 155 -16.09 5.82 3.46
C ILE A 155 -15.82 7.12 2.69
N PRO A 156 -14.77 7.19 1.86
CA PRO A 156 -14.49 8.37 1.04
C PRO A 156 -15.53 8.59 -0.06
N ASP A 157 -15.48 9.78 -0.64
CA ASP A 157 -16.15 10.06 -1.91
C ASP A 157 -15.35 9.45 -3.09
N PHE A 158 -16.03 8.79 -4.03
CA PHE A 158 -15.42 8.13 -5.20
C PHE A 158 -15.91 8.69 -6.55
N HIS A 159 -16.56 9.85 -6.61
CA HIS A 159 -16.97 10.45 -7.89
C HIS A 159 -15.77 10.85 -8.74
N SER A 160 -14.70 11.34 -8.10
CA SER A 160 -13.46 11.73 -8.78
C SER A 160 -12.21 11.39 -7.96
N ARG A 161 -11.05 11.35 -8.64
CA ARG A 161 -9.74 11.25 -7.97
C ARG A 161 -9.53 12.37 -6.94
N THR A 162 -10.00 13.58 -7.26
CA THR A 162 -9.82 14.75 -6.40
C THR A 162 -10.64 14.59 -5.12
N GLU A 163 -11.93 14.28 -5.24
CA GLU A 163 -12.80 14.09 -4.07
C GLU A 163 -12.37 12.94 -3.17
N TYR A 164 -11.89 11.84 -3.77
CA TYR A 164 -11.32 10.74 -2.99
C TYR A 164 -10.05 11.17 -2.25
N LEU A 165 -9.15 11.91 -2.91
CA LEU A 165 -7.94 12.41 -2.27
C LEU A 165 -8.26 13.40 -1.13
N ASP A 166 -9.21 14.31 -1.36
CA ASP A 166 -9.66 15.31 -0.38
C ASP A 166 -10.28 14.62 0.84
N SER A 167 -11.11 13.60 0.61
CA SER A 167 -11.70 12.77 1.68
C SER A 167 -10.63 12.09 2.53
N VAL A 168 -9.63 11.44 1.89
CA VAL A 168 -8.53 10.79 2.60
C VAL A 168 -7.67 11.82 3.35
N HIS A 169 -7.43 12.97 2.75
CA HIS A 169 -6.67 14.03 3.40
C HIS A 169 -7.37 14.56 4.65
N SER A 170 -8.68 14.84 4.56
CA SER A 170 -9.50 15.28 5.68
C SER A 170 -9.47 14.27 6.83
N MET A 171 -9.64 12.98 6.54
CA MET A 171 -9.52 11.92 7.56
C MET A 171 -8.17 11.94 8.26
N PHE A 172 -7.06 12.07 7.52
CA PHE A 172 -5.73 12.05 8.11
C PHE A 172 -5.38 13.32 8.88
N SER A 173 -5.88 14.48 8.44
CA SER A 173 -5.74 15.74 9.16
C SER A 173 -6.44 15.70 10.52
N ASN A 174 -7.55 14.94 10.63
CA ASN A 174 -8.22 14.69 11.91
C ASN A 174 -7.49 13.68 12.82
N MET A 175 -6.60 12.86 12.27
CA MET A 175 -5.79 11.92 13.05
C MET A 175 -4.50 12.56 13.56
N LYS A 176 -3.77 13.26 12.68
CA LYS A 176 -2.49 13.93 12.98
C LYS A 176 -2.25 15.12 12.04
N PRO A 177 -1.48 16.14 12.44
CA PRO A 177 -1.10 17.24 11.56
C PRO A 177 -0.53 16.75 10.23
N GLN A 178 -1.09 17.26 9.13
CA GLN A 178 -0.66 16.93 7.78
C GLN A 178 -0.08 18.17 7.10
N LYS A 179 0.81 17.95 6.12
CA LYS A 179 1.12 19.00 5.13
C LYS A 179 -0.14 19.34 4.34
N SER A 180 -0.17 20.53 3.74
CA SER A 180 -1.26 20.94 2.86
C SER A 180 -1.51 19.93 1.73
N ILE A 181 -2.77 19.84 1.29
CA ILE A 181 -3.15 18.94 0.21
C ILE A 181 -2.38 19.19 -1.09
N GLN A 182 -1.99 20.44 -1.36
CA GLN A 182 -1.17 20.80 -2.50
C GLN A 182 0.23 20.19 -2.37
N SER A 183 0.84 20.26 -1.19
CA SER A 183 2.15 19.63 -0.92
C SER A 183 2.09 18.11 -1.04
N ILE A 184 1.03 17.50 -0.50
CA ILE A 184 0.79 16.05 -0.63
C ILE A 184 0.60 15.66 -2.09
N SER A 185 -0.22 16.39 -2.84
CA SER A 185 -0.46 16.16 -4.26
C SER A 185 0.80 16.29 -5.11
N GLN A 186 1.66 17.27 -4.82
CA GLN A 186 2.96 17.42 -5.47
C GLN A 186 3.89 16.23 -5.17
N GLN A 187 3.92 15.77 -3.93
CA GLN A 187 4.69 14.57 -3.54
C GLN A 187 4.16 13.33 -4.28
N LEU A 188 2.85 13.13 -4.33
CA LEU A 188 2.23 12.00 -5.03
C LEU A 188 2.47 12.06 -6.54
N ALA A 189 2.40 13.25 -7.14
CA ALA A 189 2.75 13.50 -8.53
C ALA A 189 4.22 13.15 -8.83
N TYR A 190 5.14 13.47 -7.90
CA TYR A 190 6.55 13.10 -8.04
C TYR A 190 6.74 11.59 -8.14
N TYR A 191 6.00 10.80 -7.36
CA TYR A 191 6.04 9.33 -7.37
C TYR A 191 5.05 8.67 -8.35
N LYS A 192 4.24 9.46 -9.07
CA LYS A 192 3.35 8.95 -10.11
C LYS A 192 4.18 8.23 -11.18
N SER A 193 3.78 7.01 -11.48
CA SER A 193 4.40 6.19 -12.50
C SER A 193 3.42 6.01 -13.65
N GLY A 194 3.82 6.34 -14.87
CA GLY A 194 2.96 6.12 -16.04
C GLY A 194 3.26 4.82 -16.78
N CYS A 195 2.28 4.44 -17.61
CA CYS A 195 2.34 3.35 -18.56
C CYS A 195 1.72 3.89 -19.85
N THR A 196 2.51 4.29 -20.85
CA THR A 196 1.99 5.04 -22.01
C THR A 196 1.25 4.20 -23.06
N LYS A 197 1.24 2.87 -22.96
CA LYS A 197 0.53 1.98 -23.91
C LYS A 197 -0.46 1.05 -23.20
N LYS A 198 -1.67 0.89 -23.75
CA LYS A 198 -2.66 -0.13 -23.33
C LYS A 198 -2.06 -1.55 -23.36
N THR A 199 -1.17 -1.81 -24.33
CA THR A 199 -0.46 -3.09 -24.54
C THR A 199 0.88 -3.20 -23.82
N TYR A 200 1.21 -2.30 -22.88
CA TYR A 200 2.52 -2.33 -22.22
C TYR A 200 2.71 -3.63 -21.41
N LYS A 201 3.52 -4.55 -21.97
CA LYS A 201 3.98 -5.82 -21.35
C LYS A 201 5.03 -5.60 -20.24
N GLY A 202 5.10 -4.41 -19.65
CA GLY A 202 6.10 -4.08 -18.64
C GLY A 202 5.88 -4.82 -17.33
N LYS A 203 6.97 -5.00 -16.57
CA LYS A 203 6.96 -5.63 -15.24
C LYS A 203 6.48 -4.66 -14.13
N THR A 204 6.62 -3.34 -14.37
CA THR A 204 6.20 -2.22 -13.52
C THR A 204 5.91 -0.98 -14.37
N CYS A 205 4.99 -0.09 -13.98
CA CYS A 205 4.86 1.21 -14.63
C CYS A 205 6.10 2.07 -14.34
N LYS A 206 6.88 2.42 -15.36
CA LYS A 206 8.14 3.17 -15.26
C LYS A 206 8.27 4.27 -16.32
N LYS A 207 7.20 4.65 -17.03
CA LYS A 207 7.29 5.63 -18.12
C LYS A 207 6.43 6.86 -17.85
N VAL A 208 7.00 8.06 -17.82
CA VAL A 208 6.23 9.32 -17.80
C VAL A 208 6.67 10.10 -19.05
N GLY A 209 5.80 10.28 -20.03
CA GLY A 209 6.15 10.92 -21.31
C GLY A 209 7.04 10.04 -22.22
N THR A 210 7.97 10.66 -22.95
CA THR A 210 8.85 10.00 -23.94
C THR A 210 10.06 9.28 -23.33
N GLY A 211 10.50 9.64 -22.12
CA GLY A 211 11.65 9.04 -21.42
C GLY A 211 11.31 7.93 -20.41
N TYR A 212 12.33 7.17 -19.97
CA TYR A 212 12.26 6.41 -18.71
C TYR A 212 11.95 7.35 -17.55
N THR A 213 11.22 6.88 -16.53
CA THR A 213 10.88 7.61 -15.29
C THR A 213 11.98 8.57 -14.87
N LYS A 214 11.61 9.77 -14.39
CA LYS A 214 12.49 10.64 -13.59
C LYS A 214 13.44 9.75 -12.80
N ASN A 215 14.76 9.89 -12.98
CA ASN A 215 15.75 9.08 -12.29
C ASN A 215 15.65 9.41 -10.78
N ARG A 216 14.71 8.76 -10.08
CA ARG A 216 14.44 9.02 -8.67
C ARG A 216 15.57 8.42 -7.88
N ASP A 217 16.12 9.22 -6.97
CA ASP A 217 17.12 8.73 -6.03
C ASP A 217 16.46 7.68 -5.11
N ARG A 218 16.89 6.43 -5.26
CA ARG A 218 16.43 5.29 -4.46
C ARG A 218 16.79 5.46 -2.99
N LYS A 219 17.99 5.99 -2.68
CA LYS A 219 18.42 6.22 -1.30
C LYS A 219 17.58 7.31 -0.65
N ARG A 220 17.25 8.38 -1.37
CA ARG A 220 16.34 9.42 -0.90
C ARG A 220 14.92 8.88 -0.67
N THR A 221 14.41 8.09 -1.62
CA THR A 221 13.08 7.46 -1.50
C THR A 221 13.02 6.51 -0.29
N TYR A 222 14.06 5.70 -0.11
CA TYR A 222 14.19 4.81 1.05
C TYR A 222 14.17 5.59 2.37
N ARG A 223 15.04 6.60 2.53
CA ARG A 223 15.09 7.42 3.74
C ARG A 223 13.73 8.05 4.07
N LEU A 224 13.08 8.65 3.08
CA LEU A 224 11.78 9.31 3.26
C LEU A 224 10.67 8.34 3.67
N THR A 225 10.62 7.16 3.06
CA THR A 225 9.56 6.18 3.32
C THR A 225 9.77 5.49 4.66
N HIS A 226 11.01 5.15 4.99
CA HIS A 226 11.33 4.44 6.23
C HIS A 226 11.28 5.35 7.46
N SER A 227 11.54 6.66 7.31
CA SER A 227 11.38 7.63 8.40
C SER A 227 9.92 7.85 8.82
N ARG A 228 8.95 7.34 8.05
CA ARG A 228 7.50 7.45 8.33
C ARG A 228 6.88 6.13 8.76
N LEU A 229 7.67 5.05 8.80
CA LEU A 229 7.20 3.78 9.32
C LEU A 229 7.22 3.83 10.84
N LEU A 230 6.22 3.18 11.44
CA LEU A 230 6.24 2.93 12.88
C LEU A 230 7.46 2.07 13.25
N SER A 231 8.12 2.45 14.33
CA SER A 231 9.22 1.73 14.96
C SER A 231 9.01 1.78 16.48
N ILE A 232 9.53 0.78 17.17
CA ILE A 232 9.67 0.78 18.64
C ILE A 232 10.92 1.57 18.99
#